data_AF-A0AAW5Z5W5-F1
#
_entry.id   AF-A0AAW5Z5W5-F1
#
_cell.length_a   1.000
_cell.length_b   1.000
_cell.length_c   1.000
_cell.angle_alpha   90.00
_cell.angle_beta   90.00
_cell.angle_gamma   90.00
#
_symmetry.space_group_name_H-M   'P 1'
#
loop_
_entity.id
_entity.type
_entity.pdbx_description
1 polymer ?
#
loop_
_entity_poly.entity_id
_entity_poly.type
_entity_poly.pdbx_seq_one_letter_code
_entity_poly.pdbx_strand_id
1 'polypeptide(L)'
;QDELRKVIVVDSAEKLLELTNIDPFKEFLTVLIKDKWQVVFTTRNNYLADLNYAFIDIYNITPENLVIKNLERGELIELSDNNGFSLPQDVRLLELIKNPFYLSEYLRFYTGESIDYVSFKEKLWNKIIVKNKPSREQCFLATAFQRASEGQFFVSPACDTGILDELVKDGIVGYEAAGYFITHDIYEEWALEKKISVDYIRKANNNEFFEKIGESLPVRRSFRNWISERLLLDDQSIKPFIAEIVCGEGISNFWKDELWVAVLLSDNSSIFFNYFKRYLLSSDQNLLKRLTFLLRLACKDVDYDLLKQLGVSNSDLLSIKYVLTKPKGTGWQSVIQFIYENLDEIGIR
;
A
#
# COMPACT_ATOMS: atom_id res chain seq x y z
N GLN A 1 -9.66 -40.94 -14.97
CA GLN A 1 -9.52 -40.10 -16.17
C GLN A 1 -8.33 -39.19 -15.90
N ASP A 2 -7.29 -39.22 -16.74
CA ASP A 2 -6.24 -38.22 -16.65
C ASP A 2 -6.86 -36.85 -16.97
N GLU A 3 -6.81 -35.93 -16.01
CA GLU A 3 -7.25 -34.56 -16.23
C GLU A 3 -6.39 -33.91 -17.32
N LEU A 4 -7.06 -33.42 -18.37
CA LEU A 4 -6.44 -32.83 -19.56
C LEU A 4 -5.63 -31.55 -19.26
N ARG A 5 -5.89 -30.88 -18.13
CA ARG A 5 -5.20 -29.66 -17.71
C ARG A 5 -5.13 -29.60 -16.19
N LYS A 6 -3.92 -29.68 -15.65
CA LYS A 6 -3.66 -29.56 -14.21
C LYS A 6 -3.15 -28.17 -13.92
N VAL A 7 -3.76 -27.49 -12.94
CA VAL A 7 -3.44 -26.12 -12.57
C VAL A 7 -3.19 -26.06 -11.07
N ILE A 8 -2.13 -25.34 -10.69
CA ILE A 8 -1.91 -24.96 -9.29
C ILE A 8 -1.81 -23.44 -9.19
N VAL A 9 -2.42 -22.91 -8.15
CA VAL A 9 -2.37 -21.48 -7.81
C VAL A 9 -1.59 -21.34 -6.51
N VAL A 10 -0.54 -20.54 -6.54
CA VAL A 10 0.23 -20.14 -5.36
C VAL A 10 -0.15 -18.70 -5.07
N ASP A 11 -1.00 -18.53 -4.06
CA ASP A 11 -1.49 -17.22 -3.65
C ASP A 11 -0.47 -16.50 -2.75
N SER A 12 -0.32 -15.19 -2.92
CA SER A 12 0.63 -14.35 -2.16
C SER A 12 2.10 -14.80 -2.30
N ALA A 13 2.56 -14.95 -3.54
CA ALA A 13 3.90 -15.45 -3.87
C ALA A 13 5.04 -14.61 -3.28
N GLU A 14 4.82 -13.35 -2.91
CA GLU A 14 5.82 -12.52 -2.23
C GLU A 14 6.36 -13.15 -0.95
N LYS A 15 5.58 -14.04 -0.31
CA LYS A 15 6.01 -14.80 0.86
C LYS A 15 7.16 -15.76 0.57
N LEU A 16 7.39 -16.14 -0.67
CA LEU A 16 8.56 -16.91 -1.08
C LEU A 16 9.87 -16.13 -0.88
N LEU A 17 9.83 -14.80 -0.91
CA LEU A 17 11.00 -13.95 -0.66
C LEU A 17 11.43 -13.96 0.81
N GLU A 18 10.54 -14.35 1.72
CA GLU A 18 10.78 -14.41 3.17
C GLU A 18 11.36 -15.76 3.61
N LEU A 19 11.45 -16.76 2.71
CA LEU A 19 11.94 -18.09 3.03
C LEU A 19 13.45 -18.09 3.31
N THR A 20 13.84 -18.64 4.47
CA THR A 20 15.24 -18.90 4.79
C THR A 20 15.78 -20.13 4.06
N ASN A 21 14.93 -21.13 3.83
CA ASN A 21 15.24 -22.32 3.03
C ASN A 21 14.29 -22.43 1.83
N ILE A 22 14.85 -22.23 0.64
CA ILE A 22 14.14 -22.22 -0.64
C ILE A 22 14.07 -23.60 -1.33
N ASP A 23 14.87 -24.58 -0.87
CA ASP A 23 15.02 -25.86 -1.54
C ASP A 23 13.71 -26.65 -1.67
N PRO A 24 12.85 -26.75 -0.63
CA PRO A 24 11.60 -27.49 -0.74
C PRO A 24 10.67 -26.95 -1.84
N PHE A 25 10.56 -25.62 -1.93
CA PHE A 25 9.73 -24.99 -2.95
C PHE A 25 10.34 -25.13 -4.35
N LYS A 26 11.68 -25.06 -4.46
CA LYS A 26 12.39 -25.31 -5.71
C LYS A 26 12.17 -26.72 -6.25
N GLU A 27 12.24 -27.73 -5.39
CA GLU A 27 11.95 -29.12 -5.76
C GLU A 27 10.49 -29.28 -6.20
N PHE A 28 9.56 -28.74 -5.41
CA PHE A 28 8.13 -28.74 -5.71
C PHE A 28 7.82 -28.15 -7.10
N LEU A 29 8.35 -26.95 -7.37
CA LEU A 29 8.15 -26.27 -8.66
C LEU A 29 8.78 -27.05 -9.82
N THR A 30 9.94 -27.66 -9.61
CA THR A 30 10.61 -28.50 -10.61
C THR A 30 9.74 -29.70 -11.02
N VAL A 31 9.11 -30.35 -10.05
CA VAL A 31 8.18 -31.47 -10.31
C VAL A 31 6.96 -31.00 -11.11
N LEU A 32 6.34 -29.88 -10.72
CA LEU A 32 5.18 -29.33 -11.43
C LEU A 32 5.49 -29.03 -12.90
N ILE A 33 6.64 -28.43 -13.17
CA ILE A 33 7.08 -28.10 -14.53
C ILE A 33 7.35 -29.37 -15.34
N LYS A 34 8.04 -30.35 -14.76
CA LYS A 34 8.32 -31.65 -15.39
C LYS A 34 7.03 -32.35 -15.81
N ASP A 35 6.01 -32.29 -14.96
CA ASP A 35 4.70 -32.90 -15.20
C ASP A 35 3.74 -32.00 -15.99
N LYS A 36 4.23 -30.87 -16.52
CA LYS A 36 3.49 -29.92 -17.37
C LYS A 36 2.23 -29.34 -16.70
N TRP A 37 2.30 -29.11 -15.39
CA TRP A 37 1.26 -28.35 -14.70
C TRP A 37 1.35 -26.88 -15.09
N GLN A 38 0.19 -26.23 -15.21
CA GLN A 38 0.14 -24.78 -15.27
C GLN A 38 0.25 -24.23 -13.84
N VAL A 39 1.20 -23.31 -13.63
CA VAL A 39 1.41 -22.68 -12.33
C VAL A 39 1.03 -21.20 -12.44
N VAL A 40 0.16 -20.74 -11.54
CA VAL A 40 -0.26 -19.34 -11.46
C VAL A 40 0.18 -18.79 -10.11
N PHE A 41 0.93 -17.68 -10.14
CA PHE A 41 1.33 -16.95 -8.96
C PHE A 41 0.51 -15.68 -8.86
N THR A 42 -0.04 -15.39 -7.67
CA THR A 42 -0.57 -14.05 -7.38
C THR A 42 0.44 -13.30 -6.55
N THR A 43 0.56 -11.99 -6.75
CA THR A 43 1.37 -11.13 -5.89
C THR A 43 0.93 -9.68 -6.01
N ARG A 44 1.28 -8.86 -5.03
CA ARG A 44 1.12 -7.41 -5.10
C ARG A 44 2.16 -6.80 -6.05
N ASN A 45 1.75 -5.79 -6.81
CA ASN A 45 2.59 -5.12 -7.81
C ASN A 45 3.94 -4.61 -7.26
N ASN A 46 4.01 -4.25 -5.97
CA ASN A 46 5.24 -3.75 -5.36
C ASN A 46 6.32 -4.84 -5.15
N TYR A 47 5.95 -6.13 -5.12
CA TYR A 47 6.90 -7.24 -5.00
C TYR A 47 7.22 -7.88 -6.35
N LEU A 48 6.52 -7.50 -7.42
CA LEU A 48 6.64 -8.11 -8.74
C LEU A 48 8.09 -8.10 -9.27
N ALA A 49 8.83 -7.00 -9.04
CA ALA A 49 10.22 -6.89 -9.48
C ALA A 49 11.14 -7.88 -8.74
N ASP A 50 11.05 -7.92 -7.41
CA ASP A 50 11.87 -8.80 -6.57
C ASP A 50 11.53 -10.27 -6.80
N LEU A 51 10.23 -10.59 -6.96
CA LEU A 51 9.78 -11.94 -7.29
C LEU A 51 10.26 -12.41 -8.65
N ASN A 52 10.18 -11.55 -9.66
CA ASN A 52 10.70 -11.91 -10.98
C ASN A 52 12.20 -12.19 -10.92
N TYR A 53 12.97 -11.35 -10.21
CA TYR A 53 14.38 -11.59 -9.97
C TYR A 53 14.62 -12.96 -9.33
N ALA A 54 13.89 -13.29 -8.26
CA ALA A 54 13.97 -14.61 -7.62
C ALA A 54 13.58 -15.76 -8.57
N PHE A 55 12.51 -15.61 -9.35
CA PHE A 55 12.07 -16.63 -10.30
C PHE A 55 13.12 -16.95 -11.36
N ILE A 56 13.81 -15.95 -11.88
CA ILE A 56 14.87 -16.15 -12.87
C ILE A 56 16.12 -16.70 -12.21
N ASP A 57 16.67 -16.02 -11.21
CA ASP A 57 18.02 -16.30 -10.73
C ASP A 57 18.05 -17.53 -9.81
N ILE A 58 16.98 -17.78 -9.07
CA ILE A 58 16.92 -18.84 -8.06
C ILE A 58 16.18 -20.08 -8.59
N TYR A 59 14.98 -19.84 -9.14
CA TYR A 59 14.09 -20.90 -9.61
C TYR A 59 14.30 -21.26 -11.09
N ASN A 60 15.08 -20.48 -11.82
CA ASN A 60 15.43 -20.69 -13.22
C ASN A 60 14.20 -20.80 -14.14
N ILE A 61 13.19 -19.97 -13.86
CA ILE A 61 11.96 -19.85 -14.64
C ILE A 61 11.67 -18.39 -15.01
N THR A 62 10.98 -18.19 -16.12
CA THR A 62 10.54 -16.86 -16.57
C THR A 62 9.01 -16.83 -16.62
N PRO A 63 8.34 -16.30 -15.59
CA PRO A 63 6.88 -16.25 -15.57
C PRO A 63 6.35 -15.20 -16.55
N GLU A 64 5.17 -15.44 -17.10
CA GLU A 64 4.41 -14.40 -17.79
C GLU A 64 3.70 -13.53 -16.75
N ASN A 65 3.88 -12.21 -16.87
CA ASN A 65 3.28 -11.25 -15.94
C ASN A 65 1.94 -10.74 -16.48
N LEU A 66 0.88 -10.88 -15.70
CA LEU A 66 -0.43 -10.30 -15.97
C LEU A 66 -0.78 -9.28 -14.89
N VAL A 67 -0.84 -8.00 -15.26
CA VAL A 67 -1.17 -6.92 -14.31
C VAL A 67 -2.68 -6.68 -14.31
N ILE A 68 -3.30 -6.90 -13.16
CA ILE A 68 -4.71 -6.54 -12.92
C ILE A 68 -4.73 -5.09 -12.43
N LYS A 69 -5.27 -4.19 -13.26
CA LYS A 69 -5.44 -2.77 -12.92
C LYS A 69 -6.76 -2.55 -12.19
N ASN A 70 -6.88 -1.43 -11.48
CA ASN A 70 -8.18 -0.91 -11.06
C ASN A 70 -9.02 -0.59 -12.30
N LEU A 71 -10.34 -0.57 -12.11
CA LEU A 71 -11.28 -0.18 -13.15
C LEU A 71 -10.96 1.21 -13.68
N GLU A 72 -11.03 1.38 -14.98
CA GLU A 72 -11.02 2.69 -15.60
C GLU A 72 -12.36 3.39 -15.35
N ARG A 73 -12.35 4.73 -15.46
CA ARG A 73 -13.58 5.51 -15.27
C ARG A 73 -14.67 5.12 -16.28
N GLY A 74 -14.28 4.81 -17.52
CA GLY A 74 -15.20 4.35 -18.56
C GLY A 74 -15.86 3.01 -18.20
N GLU A 75 -15.06 2.04 -17.75
CA GLU A 75 -15.56 0.72 -17.31
C GLU A 75 -16.53 0.86 -16.12
N LEU A 76 -16.22 1.74 -15.17
CA LEU A 76 -17.09 1.99 -14.02
C LEU A 76 -18.43 2.64 -14.44
N ILE A 77 -18.43 3.55 -15.42
CA ILE A 77 -19.64 4.14 -16.00
C ILE A 77 -20.47 3.06 -16.71
N GLU A 78 -19.84 2.24 -17.54
CA GLU A 78 -20.52 1.14 -18.23
C GLU A 78 -21.14 0.14 -17.25
N LEU A 79 -20.43 -0.21 -16.16
CA LEU A 79 -20.97 -1.04 -15.09
C LEU A 79 -22.18 -0.38 -14.41
N SER A 80 -22.11 0.92 -14.16
CA SER A 80 -23.20 1.73 -13.59
C SER A 80 -24.45 1.66 -14.46
N ASP A 81 -24.29 1.90 -15.76
CA ASP A 81 -25.38 1.92 -16.74
C ASP A 81 -25.99 0.52 -16.94
N ASN A 82 -25.14 -0.50 -17.08
CA ASN A 82 -25.58 -1.88 -17.32
C ASN A 82 -26.28 -2.52 -16.09
N ASN A 83 -25.93 -2.10 -14.87
CA ASN A 83 -26.46 -2.70 -13.64
C ASN A 83 -27.39 -1.76 -12.85
N GLY A 84 -27.59 -0.52 -13.30
CA GLY A 84 -28.58 0.41 -12.74
C GLY A 84 -28.25 0.95 -11.35
N PHE A 85 -26.97 1.06 -10.97
CA PHE A 85 -26.56 1.79 -9.76
C PHE A 85 -26.10 3.21 -10.12
N SER A 86 -26.10 4.14 -9.16
CA SER A 86 -25.57 5.49 -9.40
C SER A 86 -24.13 5.59 -8.93
N LEU A 87 -23.33 6.40 -9.62
CA LEU A 87 -21.99 6.75 -9.18
C LEU A 87 -22.00 7.87 -8.14
N PRO A 88 -21.04 7.87 -7.19
CA PRO A 88 -20.87 8.95 -6.24
C PRO A 88 -20.45 10.25 -6.92
N GLN A 89 -20.88 11.39 -6.38
CA GLN A 89 -20.48 12.72 -6.87
C GLN A 89 -19.11 13.15 -6.34
N ASP A 90 -18.70 12.65 -5.16
CA ASP A 90 -17.37 12.91 -4.61
C ASP A 90 -16.31 12.21 -5.48
N VAL A 91 -15.43 13.00 -6.10
CA VAL A 91 -14.38 12.53 -7.01
C VAL A 91 -13.40 11.57 -6.32
N ARG A 92 -13.10 11.77 -5.04
CA ARG A 92 -12.21 10.90 -4.28
C ARG A 92 -12.87 9.56 -4.02
N LEU A 93 -14.18 9.57 -3.73
CA LEU A 93 -14.95 8.33 -3.60
C LEU A 93 -15.05 7.60 -4.93
N LEU A 94 -15.27 8.32 -6.04
CA LEU A 94 -15.26 7.75 -7.39
C LEU A 94 -13.92 7.05 -7.68
N GLU A 95 -12.79 7.69 -7.32
CA GLU A 95 -11.46 7.09 -7.49
C GLU A 95 -11.25 5.87 -6.58
N LEU A 96 -11.77 5.88 -5.36
CA LEU A 96 -11.69 4.75 -4.43
C LEU A 96 -12.43 3.51 -4.96
N ILE A 97 -13.64 3.67 -5.50
CA ILE A 97 -14.47 2.55 -5.97
C ILE A 97 -14.04 2.00 -7.34
N LYS A 98 -13.01 2.56 -7.98
CA LYS A 98 -12.34 1.89 -9.10
C LYS A 98 -11.65 0.61 -8.66
N ASN A 99 -11.31 0.50 -7.38
CA ASN A 99 -10.86 -0.76 -6.80
C ASN A 99 -12.08 -1.68 -6.56
N PRO A 100 -12.09 -2.91 -7.11
CA PRO A 100 -13.23 -3.82 -7.01
C PRO A 100 -13.68 -4.17 -5.59
N PHE A 101 -12.77 -4.20 -4.61
CA PHE A 101 -13.13 -4.40 -3.20
C PHE A 101 -14.04 -3.26 -2.73
N TYR A 102 -13.63 -2.01 -2.93
CA TYR A 102 -14.43 -0.85 -2.53
C TYR A 102 -15.69 -0.69 -3.37
N LEU A 103 -15.69 -1.11 -4.65
CA LEU A 103 -16.92 -1.18 -5.45
C LEU A 103 -17.92 -2.16 -4.84
N SER A 104 -17.48 -3.38 -4.51
CA SER A 104 -18.33 -4.38 -3.86
C SER A 104 -18.92 -3.83 -2.56
N GLU A 105 -18.10 -3.17 -1.75
CA GLU A 105 -18.54 -2.54 -0.50
C GLU A 105 -19.49 -1.36 -0.73
N TYR A 106 -19.25 -0.56 -1.76
CA TYR A 106 -20.13 0.53 -2.18
C TYR A 106 -21.49 -0.04 -2.56
N LEU A 107 -21.54 -1.03 -3.45
CA LEU A 107 -22.77 -1.67 -3.89
C LEU A 107 -23.53 -2.35 -2.74
N ARG A 108 -22.81 -2.95 -1.78
CA ARG A 108 -23.40 -3.61 -0.61
C ARG A 108 -24.08 -2.63 0.35
N PHE A 109 -23.53 -1.43 0.51
CA PHE A 109 -24.03 -0.43 1.47
C PHE A 109 -24.68 0.79 0.84
N TYR A 110 -24.78 0.83 -0.49
CA TYR A 110 -25.43 1.91 -1.23
C TYR A 110 -26.93 1.91 -0.94
N THR A 111 -27.44 3.07 -0.56
CA THR A 111 -28.85 3.27 -0.19
C THR A 111 -29.59 4.20 -1.14
N GLY A 112 -28.98 4.60 -2.27
CA GLY A 112 -29.53 5.65 -3.15
C GLY A 112 -29.09 7.07 -2.78
N GLU A 113 -28.60 7.27 -1.56
CA GLU A 113 -28.22 8.59 -1.03
C GLU A 113 -26.80 9.00 -1.45
N SER A 114 -26.60 10.31 -1.62
CA SER A 114 -25.28 10.88 -1.84
C SER A 114 -24.43 10.72 -0.58
N ILE A 115 -23.23 10.16 -0.73
CA ILE A 115 -22.25 9.98 0.34
C ILE A 115 -20.88 10.48 -0.14
N ASP A 116 -20.17 11.17 0.74
CA ASP A 116 -18.80 11.62 0.49
C ASP A 116 -17.76 10.55 0.85
N TYR A 117 -16.51 10.78 0.47
CA TYR A 117 -15.39 9.86 0.72
C TYR A 117 -15.19 9.51 2.20
N VAL A 118 -15.23 10.51 3.09
CA VAL A 118 -14.94 10.34 4.53
C VAL A 118 -16.07 9.58 5.20
N SER A 119 -17.30 10.05 4.98
CA SER A 119 -18.53 9.43 5.46
C SER A 119 -18.64 7.97 4.99
N PHE A 120 -18.21 7.66 3.75
CA PHE A 120 -18.18 6.30 3.24
C PHE A 120 -17.18 5.41 3.99
N LYS A 121 -15.93 5.84 4.17
CA LYS A 121 -14.93 5.06 4.94
C LYS A 121 -15.38 4.83 6.38
N GLU A 122 -15.96 5.84 7.03
CA GLU A 122 -16.54 5.70 8.37
C GLU A 122 -17.70 4.70 8.39
N LYS A 123 -18.59 4.75 7.39
CA LYS A 123 -19.68 3.78 7.23
C LYS A 123 -19.15 2.35 7.08
N LEU A 124 -18.09 2.14 6.28
CA LEU A 124 -17.45 0.82 6.13
C LEU A 124 -16.90 0.32 7.46
N TRP A 125 -16.10 1.13 8.15
CA TRP A 125 -15.55 0.75 9.46
C TRP A 125 -16.66 0.36 10.44
N ASN A 126 -17.70 1.18 10.54
CA ASN A 126 -18.81 0.93 11.47
C ASN A 126 -19.63 -0.31 11.09
N LYS A 127 -19.91 -0.53 9.80
CA LYS A 127 -20.74 -1.66 9.33
C LYS A 127 -19.99 -2.99 9.28
N ILE A 128 -18.69 -2.96 8.98
CA ILE A 128 -17.87 -4.17 8.80
C ILE A 128 -17.16 -4.54 10.10
N ILE A 129 -16.55 -3.59 10.80
CA ILE A 129 -15.66 -3.84 11.95
C ILE A 129 -16.33 -3.58 13.30
N VAL A 130 -17.12 -2.51 13.45
CA VAL A 130 -17.73 -2.21 14.75
C VAL A 130 -19.02 -3.01 14.97
N LYS A 131 -19.92 -3.06 13.98
CA LYS A 131 -21.26 -3.69 14.06
C LYS A 131 -22.02 -3.33 15.36
N ASN A 132 -21.95 -2.07 15.78
CA ASN A 132 -22.52 -1.54 17.03
C ASN A 132 -21.96 -2.16 18.33
N LYS A 133 -20.81 -2.83 18.28
CA LYS A 133 -20.16 -3.49 19.42
C LYS A 133 -18.72 -3.00 19.57
N PRO A 134 -18.45 -1.98 20.42
CA PRO A 134 -17.10 -1.41 20.59
C PRO A 134 -16.02 -2.42 20.99
N SER A 135 -16.38 -3.48 21.71
CA SER A 135 -15.44 -4.55 22.07
C SER A 135 -14.96 -5.34 20.84
N ARG A 136 -15.75 -5.39 19.76
CA ARG A 136 -15.37 -5.99 18.47
C ARG A 136 -14.30 -5.16 17.76
N GLU A 137 -14.45 -3.83 17.78
CA GLU A 137 -13.42 -2.91 17.30
C GLU A 137 -12.12 -3.08 18.08
N GLN A 138 -12.19 -3.05 19.42
CA GLN A 138 -11.02 -3.19 20.28
C GLN A 138 -10.29 -4.52 20.06
N CYS A 139 -11.03 -5.61 19.91
CA CYS A 139 -10.43 -6.90 19.65
C CYS A 139 -9.76 -6.97 18.27
N PHE A 140 -10.43 -6.47 17.22
CA PHE A 140 -9.85 -6.46 15.89
C PHE A 140 -8.58 -5.61 15.82
N LEU A 141 -8.60 -4.42 16.44
CA LEU A 141 -7.42 -3.59 16.61
C LEU A 141 -6.31 -4.37 17.32
N ALA A 142 -6.57 -4.95 18.51
CA ALA A 142 -5.57 -5.71 19.26
C ALA A 142 -4.93 -6.85 18.42
N THR A 143 -5.75 -7.55 17.64
CA THR A 143 -5.30 -8.61 16.71
C THR A 143 -4.33 -8.06 15.66
N ALA A 144 -4.69 -6.96 14.99
CA ALA A 144 -3.85 -6.34 13.96
C ALA A 144 -2.52 -5.80 14.53
N PHE A 145 -2.54 -5.17 15.71
CA PHE A 145 -1.31 -4.66 16.31
C PHE A 145 -0.39 -5.75 16.80
N GLN A 146 -0.93 -6.79 17.43
CA GLN A 146 -0.11 -7.92 17.86
C GLN A 146 0.60 -8.53 16.65
N ARG A 147 -0.15 -8.81 15.58
CA ARG A 147 0.38 -9.37 14.32
C ARG A 147 1.48 -8.49 13.73
N ALA A 148 1.20 -7.20 13.58
CA ALA A 148 2.16 -6.26 13.03
C ALA A 148 3.41 -6.09 13.91
N SER A 149 3.29 -6.22 15.24
CA SER A 149 4.42 -6.10 16.17
C SER A 149 5.28 -7.35 16.26
N GLU A 150 4.68 -8.54 16.21
CA GLU A 150 5.39 -9.83 16.30
C GLU A 150 5.97 -10.25 14.94
N GLY A 151 5.44 -9.69 13.84
CA GLY A 151 5.84 -10.07 12.48
C GLY A 151 5.42 -11.49 12.10
N GLN A 152 4.48 -12.08 12.85
CA GLN A 152 3.99 -13.44 12.64
C GLN A 152 2.72 -13.45 11.80
N PHE A 153 2.48 -14.56 11.10
CA PHE A 153 1.22 -14.72 10.37
C PHE A 153 0.04 -15.00 11.32
N PHE A 154 0.24 -15.88 12.30
CA PHE A 154 -0.76 -16.22 13.30
C PHE A 154 -0.49 -15.50 14.62
N VAL A 155 -1.55 -15.12 15.32
CA VAL A 155 -1.50 -14.49 16.64
C VAL A 155 -2.58 -15.03 17.57
N SER A 156 -2.40 -14.83 18.87
CA SER A 156 -3.37 -15.19 19.90
C SER A 156 -3.77 -13.94 20.69
N PRO A 157 -4.66 -13.09 20.13
CA PRO A 157 -5.05 -11.85 20.76
C PRO A 157 -5.79 -12.08 22.08
N ALA A 158 -5.49 -11.25 23.07
CA ALA A 158 -6.17 -11.25 24.36
C ALA A 158 -7.57 -10.64 24.23
N CYS A 159 -8.48 -11.40 23.61
CA CYS A 159 -9.88 -11.04 23.40
C CYS A 159 -10.84 -12.10 23.95
N ASP A 160 -12.10 -11.69 24.12
CA ASP A 160 -13.21 -12.63 24.28
C ASP A 160 -13.36 -13.51 23.03
N THR A 161 -13.45 -14.83 23.22
CA THR A 161 -13.53 -15.81 22.13
C THR A 161 -14.81 -15.66 21.31
N GLY A 162 -15.93 -15.26 21.92
CA GLY A 162 -17.18 -15.01 21.19
C GLY A 162 -17.07 -13.81 20.24
N ILE A 163 -16.26 -12.81 20.57
CA ILE A 163 -15.95 -11.69 19.67
C ILE A 163 -15.06 -12.15 18.50
N LEU A 164 -14.07 -13.00 18.77
CA LEU A 164 -13.23 -13.58 17.72
C LEU A 164 -14.05 -14.46 16.78
N ASP A 165 -14.97 -15.28 17.30
CA ASP A 165 -15.89 -16.09 16.50
C ASP A 165 -16.79 -15.23 15.60
N GLU A 166 -17.26 -14.08 16.09
CA GLU A 166 -18.00 -13.10 15.27
C GLU A 166 -17.16 -12.53 14.12
N LEU A 167 -15.89 -12.18 14.38
CA LEU A 167 -14.95 -11.71 13.35
C LEU A 167 -14.61 -12.81 12.33
N VAL A 168 -14.50 -14.06 12.79
CA VAL A 168 -14.27 -15.24 11.95
C VAL A 168 -15.48 -15.53 11.06
N LYS A 169 -16.68 -15.51 11.63
CA LYS A 169 -17.92 -15.70 10.87
C LYS A 169 -18.11 -14.66 9.76
N ASP A 170 -17.65 -13.44 10.00
CA ASP A 170 -17.70 -12.35 9.01
C ASP A 170 -16.51 -12.35 8.04
N GLY A 171 -15.58 -13.30 8.16
CA GLY A 171 -14.43 -13.45 7.27
C GLY A 171 -13.43 -12.32 7.36
N ILE A 172 -13.35 -11.59 8.49
CA ILE A 172 -12.36 -10.53 8.74
C ILE A 172 -11.10 -11.12 9.37
N VAL A 173 -11.30 -12.12 10.23
CA VAL A 173 -10.25 -12.91 10.86
C VAL A 173 -10.46 -14.37 10.44
N GLY A 174 -9.39 -15.14 10.31
CA GLY A 174 -9.44 -16.59 10.18
C GLY A 174 -8.85 -17.25 11.43
N TYR A 175 -9.18 -18.51 11.66
CA TYR A 175 -8.65 -19.29 12.77
C TYR A 175 -8.17 -20.66 12.28
N GLU A 176 -6.96 -21.01 12.65
CA GLU A 176 -6.35 -22.33 12.43
C GLU A 176 -5.69 -22.83 13.72
N ALA A 177 -5.16 -24.06 13.69
CA ALA A 177 -4.50 -24.67 14.85
C ALA A 177 -3.38 -23.80 15.46
N ALA A 178 -2.71 -22.98 14.63
CA ALA A 178 -1.64 -22.08 15.04
C ALA A 178 -2.12 -20.74 15.63
N GLY A 179 -3.40 -20.40 15.49
CA GLY A 179 -3.98 -19.16 16.00
C GLY A 179 -4.82 -18.41 14.98
N TYR A 180 -5.01 -17.11 15.22
CA TYR A 180 -5.81 -16.22 14.40
C TYR A 180 -4.96 -15.47 13.38
N PHE A 181 -5.51 -15.18 12.20
CA PHE A 181 -4.88 -14.36 11.17
C PHE A 181 -5.89 -13.39 10.56
N ILE A 182 -5.42 -12.29 9.97
CA ILE A 182 -6.30 -11.37 9.24
C ILE A 182 -6.45 -11.88 7.81
N THR A 183 -7.68 -12.02 7.35
CA THR A 183 -8.00 -12.67 6.06
C THR A 183 -7.64 -11.82 4.85
N HIS A 184 -7.56 -10.50 5.02
CA HIS A 184 -7.29 -9.57 3.93
C HIS A 184 -6.49 -8.36 4.40
N ASP A 185 -5.46 -8.01 3.63
CA ASP A 185 -4.55 -6.92 3.99
C ASP A 185 -5.26 -5.56 4.12
N ILE A 186 -6.31 -5.31 3.34
CA ILE A 186 -7.13 -4.08 3.48
C ILE A 186 -7.66 -3.92 4.90
N TYR A 187 -8.09 -5.01 5.56
CA TYR A 187 -8.58 -4.93 6.93
C TYR A 187 -7.45 -4.64 7.92
N GLU A 188 -6.27 -5.24 7.72
CA GLU A 188 -5.07 -4.93 8.51
C GLU A 188 -4.68 -3.46 8.34
N GLU A 189 -4.62 -2.98 7.10
CA GLU A 189 -4.30 -1.58 6.77
C GLU A 189 -5.29 -0.61 7.42
N TRP A 190 -6.60 -0.89 7.36
CA TRP A 190 -7.63 -0.09 8.04
C TRP A 190 -7.42 -0.05 9.55
N ALA A 191 -7.12 -1.19 10.18
CA ALA A 191 -6.88 -1.26 11.62
C ALA A 191 -5.67 -0.42 12.02
N LEU A 192 -4.54 -0.59 11.32
CA LEU A 192 -3.31 0.15 11.57
C LEU A 192 -3.52 1.66 11.38
N GLU A 193 -4.18 2.10 10.30
CA GLU A 193 -4.52 3.52 10.07
C GLU A 193 -5.46 4.09 11.16
N LYS A 194 -6.41 3.27 11.65
CA LYS A 194 -7.31 3.66 12.74
C LYS A 194 -6.53 3.90 14.04
N LYS A 195 -5.61 3.02 14.42
CA LYS A 195 -4.77 3.27 15.61
C LYS A 195 -3.85 4.46 15.43
N ILE A 196 -3.21 4.61 14.28
CA ILE A 196 -2.38 5.78 14.00
C ILE A 196 -3.20 7.05 14.22
N SER A 197 -4.45 7.09 13.76
CA SER A 197 -5.38 8.21 14.03
C SER A 197 -5.65 8.41 15.52
N VAL A 198 -5.94 7.34 16.26
CA VAL A 198 -6.23 7.41 17.71
C VAL A 198 -5.00 7.85 18.51
N ASP A 199 -3.83 7.28 18.22
CA ASP A 199 -2.58 7.61 18.90
C ASP A 199 -2.09 9.01 18.51
N TYR A 200 -2.35 9.47 17.28
CA TYR A 200 -2.09 10.86 16.88
C TYR A 200 -2.94 11.86 17.66
N ILE A 201 -4.23 11.57 17.88
CA ILE A 201 -5.11 12.45 18.67
C ILE A 201 -4.69 12.50 20.15
N ARG A 202 -4.15 11.39 20.67
CA ARG A 202 -3.81 11.24 22.09
C ARG A 202 -2.37 11.61 22.44
N LYS A 203 -1.50 11.83 21.45
CA LYS A 203 -0.07 12.07 21.67
C LYS A 203 0.15 13.32 22.52
N ALA A 204 1.06 13.25 23.49
CA ALA A 204 1.58 14.47 24.12
C ALA A 204 2.70 15.08 23.26
N ASN A 205 3.50 14.26 22.58
CA ASN A 205 4.55 14.69 21.67
C ASN A 205 4.81 13.66 20.55
N ASN A 206 5.59 14.04 19.55
CA ASN A 206 5.84 13.20 18.37
C ASN A 206 6.74 11.98 18.65
N ASN A 207 7.65 12.04 19.63
CA ASN A 207 8.50 10.90 19.97
C ASN A 207 7.68 9.77 20.61
N GLU A 208 6.84 10.12 21.60
CA GLU A 208 5.90 9.18 22.24
C GLU A 208 4.93 8.57 21.20
N PHE A 209 4.46 9.38 20.26
CA PHE A 209 3.61 8.91 19.18
C PHE A 209 4.28 7.80 18.36
N PHE A 210 5.52 8.01 17.90
CA PHE A 210 6.23 7.01 17.10
C PHE A 210 6.62 5.77 17.89
N GLU A 211 6.99 5.91 19.16
CA GLU A 211 7.24 4.79 20.07
C GLU A 211 5.98 3.92 20.21
N LYS A 212 4.80 4.55 20.35
CA LYS A 212 3.54 3.85 20.61
C LYS A 212 2.95 3.14 19.40
N ILE A 213 3.14 3.66 18.19
CA ILE A 213 2.66 2.99 16.98
C ILE A 213 3.59 1.83 16.58
N GLY A 214 4.87 1.91 16.93
CA GLY A 214 5.88 0.88 16.64
C GLY A 214 6.44 0.98 15.22
N GLU A 215 7.57 0.29 14.98
CA GLU A 215 8.42 0.51 13.79
C GLU A 215 8.29 -0.57 12.71
N SER A 216 7.34 -1.49 12.83
CA SER A 216 7.20 -2.59 11.87
C SER A 216 6.83 -2.11 10.47
N LEU A 217 7.21 -2.88 9.45
CA LEU A 217 6.97 -2.52 8.05
C LEU A 217 5.48 -2.28 7.72
N PRO A 218 4.52 -3.09 8.22
CA PRO A 218 3.10 -2.80 8.06
C PRO A 218 2.70 -1.45 8.66
N VAL A 219 3.15 -1.14 9.88
CA VAL A 219 2.84 0.14 10.55
C VAL A 219 3.41 1.31 9.77
N ARG A 220 4.66 1.21 9.32
CA ARG A 220 5.31 2.24 8.49
C ARG A 220 4.55 2.52 7.20
N ARG A 221 4.09 1.46 6.53
CA ARG A 221 3.25 1.57 5.33
C ARG A 221 1.92 2.27 5.63
N SER A 222 1.23 1.85 6.69
CA SER A 222 -0.02 2.47 7.12
C SER A 222 0.16 3.93 7.54
N PHE A 223 1.28 4.29 8.15
CA PHE A 223 1.61 5.69 8.45
C PHE A 223 1.73 6.52 7.18
N ARG A 224 2.46 6.02 6.17
CA ARG A 224 2.56 6.69 4.87
C ARG A 224 1.18 6.86 4.20
N ASN A 225 0.34 5.83 4.23
CA ASN A 225 -1.02 5.91 3.70
C ASN A 225 -1.87 6.93 4.46
N TRP A 226 -1.77 6.94 5.79
CA TRP A 226 -2.47 7.88 6.67
C TRP A 226 -2.07 9.35 6.44
N ILE A 227 -0.79 9.62 6.16
CA ILE A 227 -0.32 10.95 5.72
C ILE A 227 -0.89 11.27 4.34
N SER A 228 -0.83 10.33 3.40
CA SER A 228 -1.33 10.52 2.03
C SER A 228 -2.82 10.88 2.01
N GLU A 229 -3.63 10.22 2.85
CA GLU A 229 -5.05 10.54 3.00
C GLU A 229 -5.26 11.95 3.58
N ARG A 230 -4.50 12.37 4.58
CA ARG A 230 -4.60 13.75 5.12
C ARG A 230 -4.20 14.81 4.11
N LEU A 231 -3.20 14.52 3.28
CA LEU A 231 -2.83 15.38 2.17
C LEU A 231 -3.93 15.45 1.11
N LEU A 232 -4.60 14.33 0.81
CA LEU A 232 -5.75 14.27 -0.10
C LEU A 232 -6.98 15.02 0.43
N LEU A 233 -7.16 15.04 1.76
CA LEU A 233 -8.26 15.73 2.43
C LEU A 233 -7.96 17.20 2.75
N ASP A 234 -6.80 17.72 2.33
CA ASP A 234 -6.33 19.08 2.63
C ASP A 234 -6.43 19.45 4.14
N ASP A 235 -6.11 18.48 5.00
CA ASP A 235 -6.13 18.66 6.46
C ASP A 235 -5.12 19.74 6.87
N GLN A 236 -5.60 20.87 7.37
CA GLN A 236 -4.75 22.00 7.74
C GLN A 236 -3.78 21.68 8.88
N SER A 237 -4.07 20.67 9.70
CA SER A 237 -3.19 20.23 10.79
C SER A 237 -1.96 19.46 10.29
N ILE A 238 -1.97 18.97 9.05
CA ILE A 238 -0.88 18.12 8.55
C ILE A 238 0.40 18.91 8.27
N LYS A 239 0.29 20.16 7.81
CA LYS A 239 1.45 21.01 7.51
C LYS A 239 2.33 21.27 8.74
N PRO A 240 1.81 21.76 9.88
CA PRO A 240 2.63 21.95 11.08
C PRO A 240 3.16 20.61 11.61
N PHE A 241 2.36 19.54 11.58
CA PHE A 241 2.82 18.22 11.99
C PHE A 241 4.02 17.72 11.16
N ILE A 242 3.98 17.90 9.84
CA ILE A 242 5.10 17.58 8.95
C ILE A 242 6.34 18.42 9.31
N ALA A 243 6.16 19.72 9.57
CA ALA A 243 7.26 20.60 10.00
C ALA A 243 7.93 20.11 11.28
N GLU A 244 7.13 19.76 12.29
CA GLU A 244 7.62 19.22 13.56
C GLU A 244 8.38 17.91 13.39
N ILE A 245 7.94 17.03 12.49
CA ILE A 245 8.63 15.75 12.23
C ILE A 245 9.97 15.98 11.52
N VAL A 246 9.96 16.79 10.46
CA VAL A 246 11.15 17.04 9.64
C VAL A 246 12.24 17.68 10.49
N CYS A 247 11.88 18.70 11.27
CA CYS A 247 12.79 19.45 12.14
C CYS A 247 13.03 18.77 13.50
N GLY A 248 12.23 17.76 13.87
CA GLY A 248 12.30 17.12 15.18
C GLY A 248 13.59 16.32 15.39
N GLU A 249 14.20 16.52 16.54
CA GLU A 249 15.28 15.69 17.07
C GLU A 249 14.70 14.42 17.73
N GLY A 250 15.39 13.29 17.61
CA GLY A 250 14.96 12.01 18.17
C GLY A 250 14.01 11.18 17.31
N ILE A 251 13.46 11.76 16.23
CA ILE A 251 12.63 11.00 15.28
C ILE A 251 13.53 10.29 14.26
N SER A 252 13.41 8.96 14.22
CA SER A 252 14.16 8.10 13.30
C SER A 252 13.98 8.52 11.83
N ASN A 253 15.07 8.50 11.05
CA ASN A 253 15.07 8.95 9.65
C ASN A 253 14.07 8.22 8.77
N PHE A 254 13.81 6.93 9.05
CA PHE A 254 12.87 6.15 8.26
C PHE A 254 11.43 6.68 8.39
N TRP A 255 11.04 7.29 9.52
CA TRP A 255 9.74 7.97 9.64
C TRP A 255 9.67 9.23 8.79
N LYS A 256 10.78 9.99 8.75
CA LYS A 256 10.91 11.16 7.87
C LYS A 256 10.82 10.73 6.41
N ASP A 257 11.41 9.59 6.06
CA ASP A 257 11.31 9.03 4.71
C ASP A 257 9.88 8.63 4.36
N GLU A 258 9.17 7.90 5.22
CA GLU A 258 7.76 7.52 4.96
C GLU A 258 6.89 8.77 4.73
N LEU A 259 7.09 9.79 5.55
CA LEU A 259 6.41 11.08 5.40
C LEU A 259 6.74 11.73 4.06
N TRP A 260 8.03 11.82 3.71
CA TRP A 260 8.43 12.47 2.47
C TRP A 260 7.98 11.71 1.24
N VAL A 261 7.95 10.38 1.27
CA VAL A 261 7.38 9.60 0.18
C VAL A 261 5.89 9.93 0.00
N ALA A 262 5.11 10.05 1.09
CA ALA A 262 3.71 10.49 0.99
C ALA A 262 3.59 11.90 0.36
N VAL A 263 4.44 12.84 0.79
CA VAL A 263 4.46 14.21 0.25
C VAL A 263 4.83 14.23 -1.23
N LEU A 264 5.85 13.47 -1.65
CA LEU A 264 6.32 13.42 -3.03
C LEU A 264 5.30 12.76 -3.97
N LEU A 265 4.50 11.81 -3.47
CA LEU A 265 3.45 11.17 -4.25
C LEU A 265 2.16 12.02 -4.34
N SER A 266 1.96 12.96 -3.41
CA SER A 266 0.79 13.82 -3.34
C SER A 266 0.82 14.95 -4.36
N ASP A 267 -0.36 15.40 -4.83
CA ASP A 267 -0.52 16.60 -5.66
C ASP A 267 -0.11 17.90 -4.93
N ASN A 268 -0.02 17.86 -3.59
CA ASN A 268 0.39 18.97 -2.75
C ASN A 268 1.92 19.13 -2.62
N SER A 269 2.73 18.33 -3.34
CA SER A 269 4.19 18.29 -3.17
C SER A 269 4.85 19.67 -3.31
N SER A 270 4.47 20.48 -4.30
CA SER A 270 5.04 21.81 -4.58
C SER A 270 4.89 22.79 -3.41
N ILE A 271 3.78 22.70 -2.66
CA ILE A 271 3.51 23.51 -1.47
C ILE A 271 4.59 23.24 -0.41
N PHE A 272 4.99 21.98 -0.23
CA PHE A 272 6.00 21.60 0.75
C PHE A 272 7.42 22.01 0.32
N PHE A 273 7.74 21.96 -0.98
CA PHE A 273 9.02 22.52 -1.47
C PHE A 273 9.15 24.00 -1.16
N ASN A 274 8.08 24.77 -1.37
CA ASN A 274 8.04 26.19 -1.01
C ASN A 274 8.14 26.40 0.50
N TYR A 275 7.38 25.62 1.28
CA TYR A 275 7.37 25.72 2.73
C TYR A 275 8.74 25.41 3.37
N PHE A 276 9.44 24.39 2.86
CA PHE A 276 10.75 23.98 3.34
C PHE A 276 11.94 24.56 2.56
N LYS A 277 11.72 25.56 1.68
CA LYS A 277 12.77 26.11 0.79
C LYS A 277 14.10 26.38 1.51
N ARG A 278 14.06 27.11 2.63
CA ARG A 278 15.27 27.43 3.41
C ARG A 278 15.99 26.20 3.93
N TYR A 279 15.25 25.17 4.32
CA TYR A 279 15.81 23.94 4.87
C TYR A 279 16.35 23.01 3.76
N LEU A 280 15.73 23.05 2.57
CA LEU A 280 16.21 22.34 1.39
C LEU A 280 17.53 22.90 0.85
N LEU A 281 17.74 24.21 0.96
CA LEU A 281 18.93 24.91 0.47
C LEU A 281 20.06 25.02 1.51
N SER A 282 19.76 24.80 2.79
CA SER A 282 20.77 24.83 3.86
C SER A 282 21.53 23.50 4.00
N SER A 283 22.55 23.48 4.86
CA SER A 283 23.25 22.27 5.29
C SER A 283 23.75 21.39 4.14
N ASP A 284 24.44 22.00 3.16
CA ASP A 284 24.92 21.32 1.95
C ASP A 284 23.82 20.53 1.22
N GLN A 285 22.60 21.09 1.23
CA GLN A 285 21.41 20.56 0.56
C GLN A 285 21.10 19.10 0.93
N ASN A 286 21.41 18.67 2.16
CA ASN A 286 21.26 17.29 2.59
C ASN A 286 19.80 16.79 2.43
N LEU A 287 18.82 17.60 2.81
CA LEU A 287 17.42 17.24 2.62
C LEU A 287 17.07 17.09 1.14
N LEU A 288 17.49 18.03 0.28
CA LEU A 288 17.22 17.95 -1.16
C LEU A 288 17.87 16.70 -1.81
N LYS A 289 19.11 16.38 -1.41
CA LYS A 289 19.80 15.13 -1.80
C LYS A 289 18.98 13.91 -1.36
N ARG A 290 18.46 13.90 -0.13
CA ARG A 290 17.61 12.83 0.39
C ARG A 290 16.30 12.69 -0.39
N LEU A 291 15.59 13.80 -0.66
CA LEU A 291 14.35 13.78 -1.44
C LEU A 291 14.57 13.28 -2.87
N THR A 292 15.67 13.67 -3.50
CA THR A 292 16.05 13.18 -4.83
C THR A 292 16.31 11.67 -4.83
N PHE A 293 16.93 11.15 -3.76
CA PHE A 293 17.08 9.70 -3.58
C PHE A 293 15.73 9.00 -3.40
N LEU A 294 14.84 9.53 -2.56
CA LEU A 294 13.50 8.96 -2.33
C LEU A 294 12.65 8.96 -3.61
N LEU A 295 12.72 10.01 -4.44
CA LEU A 295 12.04 10.05 -5.74
C LEU A 295 12.42 8.87 -6.63
N ARG A 296 13.73 8.57 -6.72
CA ARG A 296 14.26 7.46 -7.52
C ARG A 296 13.87 6.08 -6.98
N LEU A 297 13.56 6.00 -5.69
CA LEU A 297 13.18 4.76 -5.01
C LEU A 297 11.67 4.50 -5.09
N ALA A 298 10.86 5.49 -4.71
CA ALA A 298 9.44 5.29 -4.42
C ALA A 298 8.47 5.99 -5.37
N CYS A 299 8.94 6.95 -6.19
CA CYS A 299 8.08 7.77 -7.05
C CYS A 299 8.20 7.38 -8.53
N LYS A 300 8.32 6.09 -8.83
CA LYS A 300 8.36 5.58 -10.21
C LYS A 300 7.47 4.35 -10.35
N ASP A 301 6.87 4.19 -11.52
CA ASP A 301 6.17 2.97 -11.91
C ASP A 301 6.79 2.42 -13.20
N VAL A 302 6.61 1.13 -13.47
CA VAL A 302 7.01 0.51 -14.73
C VAL A 302 6.15 1.07 -15.87
N ASP A 303 6.76 1.47 -16.98
CA ASP A 303 6.05 1.99 -18.14
C ASP A 303 5.64 0.89 -19.12
N TYR A 304 4.61 0.13 -18.73
CA TYR A 304 4.08 -0.97 -19.55
C TYR A 304 3.58 -0.53 -20.92
N ASP A 305 3.08 0.70 -21.04
CA ASP A 305 2.55 1.22 -22.31
C ASP A 305 3.69 1.45 -23.31
N LEU A 306 4.79 2.07 -22.84
CA LEU A 306 6.01 2.24 -23.63
C LEU A 306 6.64 0.89 -24.00
N LEU A 307 6.70 -0.06 -23.05
CA LEU A 307 7.21 -1.40 -23.32
C LEU A 307 6.41 -2.10 -24.43
N LYS A 308 5.08 -2.01 -24.38
CA LYS A 308 4.20 -2.56 -25.41
C LYS A 308 4.43 -1.88 -26.77
N GLN A 309 4.63 -0.56 -26.80
CA GLN A 309 4.94 0.18 -28.04
C GLN A 309 6.30 -0.22 -28.64
N LEU A 310 7.28 -0.53 -27.80
CA LEU A 310 8.59 -1.01 -28.22
C LEU A 310 8.60 -2.48 -28.68
N GLY A 311 7.43 -3.14 -28.70
CA GLY A 311 7.32 -4.55 -29.08
C GLY A 311 7.92 -5.50 -28.05
N VAL A 312 8.20 -5.03 -26.83
CA VAL A 312 8.68 -5.85 -25.72
C VAL A 312 7.48 -6.60 -25.16
N SER A 313 7.49 -7.92 -25.29
CA SER A 313 6.49 -8.77 -24.64
C SER A 313 6.72 -8.82 -23.14
N ASN A 314 5.70 -9.17 -22.34
CA ASN A 314 5.87 -9.26 -20.87
C ASN A 314 6.94 -10.30 -20.45
N SER A 315 7.25 -11.28 -21.31
CA SER A 315 8.37 -12.22 -21.15
C SER A 315 9.74 -11.59 -21.39
N ASP A 316 9.84 -10.53 -22.21
CA ASP A 316 11.11 -9.88 -22.57
C ASP A 316 11.55 -8.84 -21.54
N LEU A 317 10.62 -8.32 -20.74
CA LEU A 317 10.84 -7.34 -19.66
C LEU A 317 12.02 -7.66 -18.74
N LEU A 318 12.29 -8.96 -18.56
CA LEU A 318 13.28 -9.52 -17.66
C LEU A 318 14.65 -9.73 -18.32
N SER A 319 14.70 -9.70 -19.64
CA SER A 319 15.95 -9.65 -20.42
C SER A 319 16.52 -8.24 -20.53
N ILE A 320 15.73 -7.22 -20.17
CA ILE A 320 16.14 -5.82 -20.26
C ILE A 320 16.98 -5.49 -19.02
N LYS A 321 18.25 -5.16 -19.27
CA LYS A 321 19.21 -4.71 -18.23
C LYS A 321 18.73 -3.47 -17.44
N TYR A 322 17.76 -2.73 -17.98
CA TYR A 322 17.15 -1.54 -17.40
C TYR A 322 15.63 -1.57 -17.57
N VAL A 323 14.88 -1.70 -16.48
CA VAL A 323 13.42 -1.56 -16.52
C VAL A 323 13.06 -0.12 -16.88
N LEU A 324 12.28 0.06 -17.95
CA LEU A 324 11.76 1.37 -18.33
C LEU A 324 10.70 1.81 -17.33
N THR A 325 10.93 2.96 -16.70
CA THR A 325 10.04 3.51 -15.69
C THR A 325 9.55 4.89 -16.06
N LYS A 326 8.34 5.22 -15.61
CA LYS A 326 7.76 6.56 -15.68
C LYS A 326 7.63 7.19 -14.30
N PRO A 327 7.66 8.53 -14.18
CA PRO A 327 7.38 9.24 -12.94
C PRO A 327 6.00 8.87 -12.36
N LYS A 328 5.93 8.77 -11.03
CA LYS A 328 4.70 8.57 -10.26
C LYS A 328 4.52 9.71 -9.25
N GLY A 329 3.32 10.28 -9.20
CA GLY A 329 3.02 11.46 -8.38
C GLY A 329 3.66 12.74 -8.91
N THR A 330 3.42 13.87 -8.23
CA THR A 330 3.88 15.19 -8.69
C THR A 330 5.28 15.57 -8.18
N GLY A 331 5.88 14.78 -7.29
CA GLY A 331 7.17 15.08 -6.66
C GLY A 331 8.32 15.25 -7.65
N TRP A 332 8.33 14.50 -8.76
CA TRP A 332 9.35 14.68 -9.82
C TRP A 332 9.28 16.08 -10.42
N GLN A 333 8.09 16.54 -10.79
CA GLN A 333 7.88 17.88 -11.31
C GLN A 333 8.30 18.92 -10.27
N SER A 334 7.89 18.77 -9.02
CA SER A 334 8.20 19.71 -7.94
C SER A 334 9.69 19.81 -7.63
N VAL A 335 10.42 18.69 -7.59
CA VAL A 335 11.88 18.70 -7.39
C VAL A 335 12.60 19.33 -8.57
N ILE A 336 12.24 18.94 -9.80
CA ILE A 336 12.88 19.49 -11.01
C ILE A 336 12.68 21.00 -11.06
N GLN A 337 11.45 21.46 -10.82
CA GLN A 337 11.13 22.89 -10.80
C GLN A 337 11.86 23.62 -9.67
N PHE A 338 11.88 23.05 -8.46
CA PHE A 338 12.61 23.64 -7.34
C PHE A 338 14.11 23.77 -7.62
N ILE A 339 14.75 22.74 -8.20
CA ILE A 339 16.18 22.81 -8.56
C ILE A 339 16.41 23.89 -9.61
N TYR A 340 15.58 23.91 -10.66
CA TYR A 340 15.69 24.89 -11.74
C TYR A 340 15.58 26.34 -11.24
N GLU A 341 14.67 26.60 -10.32
CA GLU A 341 14.46 27.93 -9.74
C GLU A 341 15.56 28.38 -8.76
N ASN A 342 16.46 27.47 -8.34
CA ASN A 342 17.47 27.74 -7.30
C ASN A 342 18.89 27.28 -7.72
N LEU A 343 19.19 27.20 -9.01
CA LEU A 343 20.50 26.73 -9.53
C LEU A 343 21.69 27.48 -8.92
N ASP A 344 21.60 28.80 -8.80
CA ASP A 344 22.64 29.65 -8.22
C ASP A 344 22.92 29.33 -6.75
N GLU A 345 21.86 29.12 -5.96
CA GLU A 345 21.97 28.78 -4.53
C GLU A 345 22.47 27.35 -4.31
N ILE A 346 22.14 26.43 -5.23
CA ILE A 346 22.62 25.04 -5.22
C ILE A 346 24.08 24.94 -5.69
N GLY A 347 24.56 25.94 -6.43
CA GLY A 347 25.94 25.98 -6.94
C GLY A 347 26.13 25.17 -8.24
N ILE A 348 25.06 24.93 -9.00
CA ILE A 348 25.12 24.34 -10.34
C ILE A 348 25.22 25.52 -11.33
N ARG A 349 26.42 25.74 -11.87
CA ARG A 349 26.68 26.72 -12.94
C ARG A 349 26.66 26.07 -14.31
#